data_AF-A0A2G5BAB7-F1
#
_entry.id   AF-A0A2G5BAB7-F1
#
_cell.length_a   1.000
_cell.length_b   1.000
_cell.length_c   1.000
_cell.angle_alpha   90.00
_cell.angle_beta   90.00
_cell.angle_gamma   90.00
#
_symmetry.space_group_name_H-M   'P 1'
#
loop_
_entity.id
_entity.type
_entity.pdbx_description
1 polymer ?
#
loop_
_entity_poly.entity_id
_entity_poly.type
_entity_poly.pdbx_seq_one_letter_code
_entity_poly.pdbx_strand_id
1 'polypeptide(L)'
;MNDEEAMDFASPQEEIEYWRDQTYSLRAKIEYMNNEHNIFVADSAELEREMEEEVRRVETANADLRAKNEKYKYEIADLKEKYQNAQLKAGEGLASIERELQFVRSQQEYYQSRTRELEQDNDDLERNGRAAKSSLQAMETRLSQAMEENSHLMGEVEAKKMLADEVQRLKDELKDMNLELTIVRNRNSRAVPQSQGLSKSSANVVDGGREEDPSRAFQGIMTRVRDLESRLAGARSKVTPLIGASGQYATLSSRISRNRTVSTPKSTSLFPSDGASSNTGSSLQKPTNMRSRGATRSGDTRIPSSALMDSRLERSRLLRESYRKNLGEASNPQTVPQQRPAA
;
A
#
# COMPACT_ATOMS: atom_id res chain seq x y z
N MET A 1 -26.91 -39.50 119.43
CA MET A 1 -28.04 -39.41 120.36
C MET A 1 -28.78 -40.73 120.23
N ASN A 2 -28.42 -41.69 121.08
CA ASN A 2 -29.22 -42.90 121.28
C ASN A 2 -29.81 -42.71 122.68
N ASP A 3 -30.96 -42.06 122.72
CA ASP A 3 -31.77 -42.05 123.94
C ASP A 3 -32.55 -43.37 123.91
N GLU A 4 -31.92 -44.43 124.41
CA GLU A 4 -32.59 -45.69 124.74
C GLU A 4 -33.49 -45.43 125.95
N GLU A 5 -34.67 -44.86 125.71
CA GLU A 5 -35.74 -44.81 126.70
C GLU A 5 -36.05 -46.24 127.15
N ALA A 6 -35.71 -46.55 128.40
CA ALA A 6 -36.03 -47.82 129.02
C ALA A 6 -37.56 -47.91 129.19
N MET A 7 -38.22 -48.52 128.22
CA MET A 7 -39.66 -48.73 128.26
C MET A 7 -40.01 -49.80 129.29
N ASP A 8 -40.80 -49.41 130.28
CA ASP A 8 -41.30 -50.30 131.33
C ASP A 8 -42.69 -50.81 130.93
N PHE A 9 -42.80 -52.11 130.65
CA PHE A 9 -44.02 -52.73 130.11
C PHE A 9 -44.86 -53.36 131.22
N ALA A 10 -46.18 -53.15 131.23
CA ALA A 10 -47.05 -53.66 132.29
C ALA A 10 -47.29 -55.19 132.18
N SER A 11 -46.92 -55.81 131.06
CA SER A 11 -46.98 -57.25 130.82
C SER A 11 -45.98 -57.67 129.75
N PRO A 12 -45.37 -58.87 129.82
CA PRO A 12 -44.56 -59.44 128.73
C PRO A 12 -45.30 -59.53 127.39
N GLN A 13 -46.64 -59.55 127.40
CA GLN A 13 -47.45 -59.53 126.19
C GLN A 13 -47.43 -58.15 125.50
N GLU A 14 -47.43 -57.07 126.28
CA GLU A 14 -47.38 -55.68 125.79
C GLU A 14 -46.00 -55.36 125.18
N GLU A 15 -44.93 -55.85 125.80
CA GLU A 15 -43.57 -55.79 125.26
C GLU A 15 -43.48 -56.48 123.88
N ILE A 16 -44.03 -57.70 123.75
CA ILE A 16 -44.06 -58.45 122.49
C ILE A 16 -44.86 -57.71 121.42
N GLU A 17 -45.95 -57.04 121.77
CA GLU A 17 -46.78 -56.28 120.84
C GLU A 17 -46.10 -54.97 120.41
N TYR A 18 -45.47 -54.23 121.33
CA TYR A 18 -44.66 -53.06 121.01
C TYR A 18 -43.50 -53.39 120.05
N TRP A 19 -42.70 -54.41 120.35
CA TRP A 19 -41.58 -54.79 119.48
C TRP A 19 -42.04 -55.35 118.12
N ARG A 20 -43.22 -55.98 118.06
CA ARG A 20 -43.84 -56.43 116.82
C ARG A 20 -44.26 -55.25 115.95
N ASP A 21 -44.94 -54.27 116.51
CA ASP A 21 -45.39 -53.07 115.78
C ASP A 21 -44.20 -52.19 115.37
N GLN A 22 -43.18 -52.07 116.22
CA GLN A 22 -41.92 -51.41 115.86
C GLN A 22 -41.21 -52.14 114.72
N THR A 23 -41.20 -53.48 114.71
CA THR A 23 -40.63 -54.28 113.61
C THR A 23 -41.44 -54.10 112.32
N TYR A 24 -42.77 -54.07 112.38
CA TYR A 24 -43.61 -53.81 111.21
C TYR A 24 -43.43 -52.37 110.68
N SER A 25 -43.34 -51.38 111.56
CA SER A 25 -43.07 -49.98 111.22
C SER A 25 -41.70 -49.81 110.54
N LEU A 26 -40.65 -50.40 111.10
CA LEU A 26 -39.31 -50.41 110.48
C LEU A 26 -39.31 -51.14 109.14
N ARG A 27 -40.00 -52.27 109.02
CA ARG A 27 -40.15 -53.00 107.75
C ARG A 27 -40.86 -52.14 106.71
N ALA A 28 -41.99 -51.52 107.05
CA ALA A 28 -42.73 -50.63 106.15
C ALA A 28 -41.88 -49.44 105.70
N LYS A 29 -41.07 -48.87 106.60
CA LYS A 29 -40.12 -47.79 106.28
C LYS A 29 -39.00 -48.26 105.34
N ILE A 30 -38.47 -49.47 105.52
CA ILE A 30 -37.48 -50.08 104.62
C ILE A 30 -38.10 -50.37 103.24
N GLU A 31 -39.32 -50.92 103.19
CA GLU A 31 -40.03 -51.16 101.92
C GLU A 31 -40.34 -49.84 101.18
N TYR A 32 -40.76 -48.80 101.90
CA TYR A 32 -40.93 -47.44 101.37
C TYR A 32 -39.61 -46.87 100.80
N MET A 33 -38.53 -46.90 101.59
CA MET A 33 -37.21 -46.39 101.17
C MET A 33 -36.64 -47.16 99.98
N ASN A 34 -36.81 -48.49 99.94
CA ASN A 34 -36.40 -49.31 98.81
C ASN A 34 -37.20 -48.96 97.55
N ASN A 35 -38.51 -48.73 97.68
CA ASN A 35 -39.34 -48.31 96.55
C ASN A 35 -38.91 -46.93 96.02
N GLU A 36 -38.70 -45.95 96.89
CA GLU A 36 -38.25 -44.60 96.48
C GLU A 36 -36.82 -44.62 95.89
N HIS A 37 -35.92 -45.45 96.43
CA HIS A 37 -34.60 -45.67 95.83
C HIS A 37 -34.69 -46.32 94.44
N ASN A 38 -35.56 -47.31 94.25
CA ASN A 38 -35.77 -47.95 92.95
C ASN A 38 -36.33 -46.96 91.90
N ILE A 39 -37.24 -46.07 92.31
CA ILE A 39 -37.72 -44.98 91.44
C ILE A 39 -36.57 -44.04 91.08
N PHE A 40 -35.80 -43.55 92.06
CA PHE A 40 -34.66 -42.67 91.80
C PHE A 40 -33.60 -43.31 90.87
N VAL A 41 -33.34 -44.60 91.00
CA VAL A 41 -32.43 -45.35 90.11
C VAL A 41 -33.01 -45.45 88.69
N ALA A 42 -34.31 -45.69 88.54
CA ALA A 42 -34.97 -45.72 87.23
C ALA A 42 -34.96 -44.34 86.55
N ASP A 43 -35.34 -43.29 87.27
CA ASP A 43 -35.34 -41.90 86.78
C ASP A 43 -33.93 -41.45 86.37
N SER A 44 -32.91 -41.81 87.16
CA SER A 44 -31.50 -41.51 86.85
C SER A 44 -31.04 -42.23 85.58
N ALA A 45 -31.42 -43.49 85.39
CA ALA A 45 -31.07 -44.27 84.20
C ALA A 45 -31.82 -43.77 82.94
N GLU A 46 -33.05 -43.28 83.06
CA GLU A 46 -33.76 -42.64 81.95
C GLU A 46 -33.11 -41.30 81.57
N LEU A 47 -32.73 -40.47 82.54
CA LEU A 47 -32.01 -39.22 82.27
C LEU A 47 -30.64 -39.47 81.63
N GLU A 48 -29.89 -40.47 82.09
CA GLU A 48 -28.62 -40.88 81.47
C GLU A 48 -28.83 -41.29 80.00
N ARG A 49 -29.85 -42.11 79.72
CA ARG A 49 -30.24 -42.49 78.35
C ARG A 49 -30.59 -41.28 77.47
N GLU A 50 -31.36 -40.31 77.98
CA GLU A 50 -31.68 -39.08 77.21
C GLU A 50 -30.42 -38.26 76.92
N MET A 51 -29.51 -38.12 77.89
CA MET A 51 -28.23 -37.44 77.68
C MET A 51 -27.35 -38.16 76.65
N GLU A 52 -27.26 -39.50 76.69
CA GLU A 52 -26.54 -40.27 75.68
C GLU A 52 -27.12 -40.12 74.27
N GLU A 53 -28.46 -40.09 74.16
CA GLU A 53 -29.15 -39.86 72.89
C GLU A 53 -28.87 -38.45 72.34
N GLU A 54 -28.87 -37.43 73.19
CA GLU A 54 -28.51 -36.06 72.79
C GLU A 54 -27.04 -35.95 72.39
N VAL A 55 -26.11 -36.53 73.15
CA VAL A 55 -24.67 -36.58 72.80
C VAL A 55 -24.50 -37.24 71.43
N ARG A 56 -25.11 -38.41 71.21
CA ARG A 56 -25.06 -39.14 69.93
C ARG A 56 -25.64 -38.31 68.77
N ARG A 57 -26.72 -37.55 69.02
CA ARG A 57 -27.32 -36.63 68.03
C ARG A 57 -26.39 -35.47 67.68
N VAL A 58 -25.72 -34.88 68.68
CA VAL A 58 -24.76 -33.78 68.46
C VAL A 58 -23.49 -34.28 67.77
N GLU A 59 -22.97 -35.44 68.15
CA GLU A 59 -21.79 -36.05 67.54
C GLU A 59 -22.02 -36.40 66.06
N THR A 60 -23.16 -37.03 65.74
CA THR A 60 -23.53 -37.35 64.35
C THR A 60 -23.71 -36.07 63.51
N ALA A 61 -24.41 -35.06 64.04
CA ALA A 61 -24.52 -33.75 63.37
C ALA A 61 -23.15 -33.06 63.16
N ASN A 62 -22.22 -33.19 64.12
CA ASN A 62 -20.87 -32.63 64.01
C ASN A 62 -20.04 -33.38 62.94
N ALA A 63 -20.13 -34.71 62.90
CA ALA A 63 -19.49 -35.54 61.87
C ALA A 63 -20.00 -35.18 60.46
N ASP A 64 -21.31 -35.02 60.30
CA ASP A 64 -21.96 -34.56 59.07
C ASP A 64 -21.48 -33.18 58.62
N LEU A 65 -21.39 -32.23 59.55
CA LEU A 65 -20.89 -30.88 59.27
C LEU A 65 -19.41 -30.88 58.89
N ARG A 66 -18.58 -31.72 59.52
CA ARG A 66 -17.17 -31.92 59.14
C ARG A 66 -17.05 -32.51 57.74
N ALA A 67 -17.81 -33.55 57.42
CA ALA A 67 -17.82 -34.15 56.08
C ALA A 67 -18.24 -33.14 54.99
N LYS A 68 -19.27 -32.33 55.26
CA LYS A 68 -19.69 -31.23 54.37
C LYS A 68 -18.60 -30.16 54.24
N ASN A 69 -17.90 -29.81 55.33
CA ASN A 69 -16.81 -28.84 55.31
C ASN A 69 -15.61 -29.30 54.45
N GLU A 70 -15.18 -30.55 54.58
CA GLU A 70 -14.12 -31.13 53.75
C GLU A 70 -14.54 -31.23 52.27
N LYS A 71 -15.80 -31.59 51.99
CA LYS A 71 -16.33 -31.56 50.63
C LYS A 71 -16.26 -30.16 50.02
N TYR A 72 -16.72 -29.13 50.74
CA TYR A 72 -16.66 -27.75 50.27
C TYR A 72 -15.22 -27.23 50.12
N LYS A 73 -14.27 -27.64 50.97
CA LYS A 73 -12.84 -27.34 50.79
C LYS A 73 -12.32 -27.92 49.47
N TYR A 74 -12.65 -29.17 49.15
CA TYR A 74 -12.30 -29.81 47.88
C TYR A 74 -12.94 -29.09 46.68
N GLU A 75 -14.24 -28.80 46.73
CA GLU A 75 -14.95 -28.06 45.67
C GLU A 75 -14.33 -26.66 45.45
N ILE A 76 -13.94 -25.96 46.52
CA ILE A 76 -13.25 -24.66 46.43
C ILE A 76 -11.85 -24.79 45.83
N ALA A 77 -11.10 -25.86 46.14
CA ALA A 77 -9.78 -26.10 45.58
C ALA A 77 -9.86 -26.40 44.07
N ASP A 78 -10.75 -27.31 43.67
CA ASP A 78 -11.02 -27.68 42.27
C ASP A 78 -11.49 -26.47 41.45
N LEU A 79 -12.41 -25.65 41.98
CA LEU A 79 -12.85 -24.42 41.31
C LEU A 79 -11.74 -23.37 41.17
N LYS A 80 -10.84 -23.26 42.17
CA LYS A 80 -9.67 -22.37 42.07
C LYS A 80 -8.68 -22.85 41.01
N GLU A 81 -8.40 -24.15 40.95
CA GLU A 81 -7.53 -24.74 39.93
C GLU A 81 -8.13 -24.54 38.52
N LYS A 82 -9.42 -24.86 38.34
CA LYS A 82 -10.14 -24.63 37.08
C LYS A 82 -10.13 -23.15 36.67
N TYR A 83 -10.31 -22.24 37.60
CA TYR A 83 -10.22 -20.80 37.35
C TYR A 83 -8.82 -20.37 36.91
N GLN A 84 -7.76 -20.81 37.62
CA GLN A 84 -6.37 -20.51 37.27
C GLN A 84 -6.01 -21.07 35.88
N ASN A 85 -6.38 -22.33 35.60
CA ASN A 85 -6.17 -22.96 34.30
C ASN A 85 -6.94 -22.25 33.17
N ALA A 86 -8.16 -21.78 33.42
CA ALA A 86 -8.91 -20.97 32.45
C ALA A 86 -8.26 -19.58 32.24
N GLN A 87 -7.75 -18.95 33.29
CA GLN A 87 -7.07 -17.66 33.21
C GLN A 87 -5.73 -17.75 32.46
N LEU A 88 -4.96 -18.82 32.67
CA LEU A 88 -3.72 -19.09 31.91
C LEU A 88 -4.02 -19.28 30.43
N LYS A 89 -4.97 -20.16 30.07
CA LYS A 89 -5.39 -20.39 28.68
C LYS A 89 -5.91 -19.12 27.99
N ALA A 90 -6.64 -18.28 28.72
CA ALA A 90 -7.09 -16.98 28.21
C ALA A 90 -5.92 -16.02 27.95
N GLY A 91 -4.90 -16.01 28.83
CA GLY A 91 -3.67 -15.24 28.63
C GLY A 91 -2.83 -15.72 27.45
N GLU A 92 -2.68 -17.04 27.29
CA GLU A 92 -2.00 -17.67 26.14
C GLU A 92 -2.71 -17.36 24.82
N GLY A 93 -4.04 -17.47 24.80
CA GLY A 93 -4.88 -17.12 23.64
C GLY A 93 -4.76 -15.64 23.26
N LEU A 94 -4.83 -14.73 24.25
CA LEU A 94 -4.61 -13.30 24.03
C LEU A 94 -3.22 -13.04 23.46
N ALA A 95 -2.17 -13.62 24.03
CA ALA A 95 -0.80 -13.48 23.56
C ALA A 95 -0.55 -14.10 22.16
N SER A 96 -1.38 -15.04 21.70
CA SER A 96 -1.35 -15.51 20.29
C SER A 96 -1.99 -14.49 19.36
N ILE A 97 -3.20 -14.05 19.69
CA ILE A 97 -3.95 -13.06 18.90
C ILE A 97 -3.16 -11.74 18.80
N GLU A 98 -2.48 -11.31 19.87
CA GLU A 98 -1.62 -10.12 19.86
C GLU A 98 -0.41 -10.29 18.92
N ARG A 99 0.23 -11.46 18.88
CA ARG A 99 1.33 -11.76 17.94
C ARG A 99 0.84 -11.80 16.50
N GLU A 100 -0.29 -12.45 16.25
CA GLU A 100 -0.92 -12.51 14.91
C GLU A 100 -1.33 -11.11 14.43
N LEU A 101 -1.91 -10.29 15.31
CA LEU A 101 -2.26 -8.90 15.01
C LEU A 101 -1.04 -8.03 14.72
N GLN A 102 0.05 -8.20 15.47
CA GLN A 102 1.33 -7.52 15.19
C GLN A 102 1.91 -7.94 13.84
N PHE A 103 1.90 -9.25 13.54
CA PHE A 103 2.36 -9.78 12.25
C PHE A 103 1.54 -9.26 11.07
N VAL A 104 0.20 -9.26 11.16
CA VAL A 104 -0.67 -8.71 10.10
C VAL A 104 -0.42 -7.22 9.90
N ARG A 105 -0.20 -6.45 10.97
CA ARG A 105 0.17 -5.02 10.88
C ARG A 105 1.52 -4.81 10.20
N SER A 106 2.56 -5.57 10.57
CA SER A 106 3.86 -5.46 9.89
C SER A 106 3.80 -5.87 8.42
N GLN A 107 3.00 -6.87 8.07
CA GLN A 107 2.76 -7.24 6.67
C GLN A 107 2.01 -6.14 5.91
N GLN A 108 1.01 -5.51 6.53
CA GLN A 108 0.30 -4.37 5.95
C GLN A 108 1.26 -3.19 5.68
N GLU A 109 2.10 -2.82 6.65
CA GLU A 109 3.09 -1.74 6.50
C GLU A 109 4.14 -2.07 5.42
N TYR A 110 4.59 -3.33 5.35
CA TYR A 110 5.46 -3.82 4.29
C TYR A 110 4.81 -3.69 2.90
N TYR A 111 3.59 -4.18 2.71
CA TYR A 111 2.91 -4.10 1.42
C TYR A 111 2.59 -2.65 1.02
N GLN A 112 2.19 -1.79 1.96
CA GLN A 112 2.00 -0.35 1.66
C GLN A 112 3.29 0.33 1.23
N SER A 113 4.42 -0.02 1.85
CA SER A 113 5.73 0.49 1.46
C SER A 113 6.15 -0.03 0.09
N ARG A 114 5.92 -1.33 -0.19
CA ARG A 114 6.23 -1.96 -1.46
C ARG A 114 5.35 -1.44 -2.61
N THR A 115 4.09 -1.11 -2.36
CA THR A 115 3.22 -0.46 -3.35
C THR A 115 3.79 0.90 -3.76
N ARG A 116 4.21 1.74 -2.80
CA ARG A 116 4.81 3.06 -3.09
C ARG A 116 6.13 2.94 -3.85
N GLU A 117 6.96 1.96 -3.51
CA GLU A 117 8.20 1.64 -4.24
C GLU A 117 7.90 1.28 -5.71
N LEU A 118 6.91 0.41 -5.93
CA LEU A 118 6.49 0.01 -7.29
C LEU A 118 5.81 1.15 -8.07
N GLU A 119 5.08 2.03 -7.40
CA GLU A 119 4.50 3.26 -7.99
C GLU A 119 5.63 4.20 -8.45
N GLN A 120 6.65 4.43 -7.61
CA GLN A 120 7.81 5.24 -7.95
C GLN A 120 8.62 4.63 -9.11
N ASP A 121 8.89 3.33 -9.07
CA ASP A 121 9.60 2.62 -10.16
C ASP A 121 8.82 2.75 -11.49
N ASN A 122 7.49 2.73 -11.45
CA ASN A 122 6.64 2.90 -12.62
C ASN A 122 6.71 4.33 -13.18
N ASP A 123 6.61 5.36 -12.31
CA ASP A 123 6.78 6.76 -12.71
C ASP A 123 8.15 7.02 -13.36
N ASP A 124 9.23 6.44 -12.82
CA ASP A 124 10.58 6.54 -13.39
C ASP A 124 10.70 5.76 -14.72
N LEU A 125 10.07 4.59 -14.85
CA LEU A 125 9.98 3.85 -16.12
C LEU A 125 9.20 4.62 -17.19
N GLU A 126 8.06 5.21 -16.85
CA GLU A 126 7.30 6.08 -17.75
C GLU A 126 8.12 7.28 -18.21
N ARG A 127 8.81 7.94 -17.26
CA ARG A 127 9.66 9.10 -17.55
C ARG A 127 10.80 8.72 -18.50
N ASN A 128 11.46 7.59 -18.27
CA ASN A 128 12.50 7.06 -19.14
C ASN A 128 11.94 6.68 -20.52
N GLY A 129 10.74 6.08 -20.59
CA GLY A 129 10.05 5.78 -21.85
C GLY A 129 9.72 7.04 -22.66
N ARG A 130 9.23 8.09 -22.00
CA ARG A 130 8.97 9.41 -22.63
C ARG A 130 10.26 10.05 -23.14
N ALA A 131 11.35 9.99 -22.38
CA ALA A 131 12.67 10.49 -22.79
C ALA A 131 13.25 9.72 -23.99
N ALA A 132 13.18 8.38 -23.96
CA ALA A 132 13.63 7.52 -25.05
C ALA A 132 12.83 7.77 -26.34
N LYS A 133 11.50 7.88 -26.25
CA LYS A 133 10.63 8.20 -27.38
C LYS A 133 10.96 9.58 -27.99
N SER A 134 11.20 10.58 -27.15
CA SER A 134 11.61 11.93 -27.60
C SER A 134 12.97 11.90 -28.31
N SER A 135 13.94 11.16 -27.76
CA SER A 135 15.26 10.97 -28.39
C SER A 135 15.16 10.24 -29.73
N LEU A 136 14.28 9.24 -29.84
CA LEU A 136 14.04 8.51 -31.08
C LEU A 136 13.39 9.42 -32.13
N GLN A 137 12.35 10.18 -31.78
CA GLN A 137 11.72 11.15 -32.67
C GLN A 137 12.70 12.24 -33.15
N ALA A 138 13.64 12.67 -32.30
CA ALA A 138 14.69 13.61 -32.69
C ALA A 138 15.67 13.00 -33.73
N MET A 139 16.00 11.71 -33.58
CA MET A 139 16.81 10.98 -34.58
C MET A 139 16.05 10.77 -35.90
N GLU A 140 14.77 10.41 -35.86
CA GLU A 140 13.90 10.29 -37.05
C GLU A 140 13.77 11.61 -37.81
N THR A 141 13.61 12.73 -37.07
CA THR A 141 13.55 14.07 -37.66
C THR A 141 14.88 14.44 -38.34
N ARG A 142 16.01 14.15 -37.68
CA ARG A 142 17.35 14.36 -38.25
C ARG A 142 17.62 13.49 -39.48
N LEU A 143 17.13 12.25 -39.48
CA LEU A 143 17.24 11.35 -40.64
C LEU A 143 16.40 11.89 -41.81
N SER A 144 15.17 12.33 -41.55
CA SER A 144 14.30 12.96 -42.57
C SER A 144 14.95 14.19 -43.19
N GLN A 145 15.56 15.06 -42.37
CA GLN A 145 16.32 16.22 -42.86
C GLN A 145 17.51 15.80 -43.74
N ALA A 146 18.31 14.83 -43.31
CA ALA A 146 19.43 14.31 -44.11
C ALA A 146 18.97 13.64 -45.42
N MET A 147 17.78 13.04 -45.45
CA MET A 147 17.16 12.51 -46.67
C MET A 147 16.68 13.63 -47.61
N GLU A 148 16.11 14.71 -47.08
CA GLU A 148 15.72 15.89 -47.86
C GLU A 148 16.95 16.59 -48.48
N GLU A 149 18.00 16.80 -47.68
CA GLU A 149 19.29 17.34 -48.15
C GLU A 149 19.90 16.47 -49.26
N ASN A 150 19.89 15.14 -49.11
CA ASN A 150 20.39 14.22 -50.12
C ASN A 150 19.54 14.24 -51.40
N SER A 151 18.21 14.29 -51.27
CA SER A 151 17.28 14.46 -52.39
C SER A 151 17.55 15.76 -53.17
N HIS A 152 17.78 16.86 -52.45
CA HIS A 152 18.14 18.15 -53.05
C HIS A 152 19.48 18.08 -53.79
N LEU A 153 20.51 17.49 -53.19
CA LEU A 153 21.82 17.30 -53.80
C LEU A 153 21.78 16.39 -55.04
N MET A 154 20.97 15.32 -55.02
CA MET A 154 20.75 14.48 -56.21
C MET A 154 20.14 15.30 -57.36
N GLY A 155 19.15 16.16 -57.07
CA GLY A 155 18.56 17.08 -58.05
C GLY A 155 19.57 18.11 -58.58
N GLU A 156 20.46 18.66 -57.74
CA GLU A 156 21.55 19.51 -58.21
C GLU A 156 22.52 18.78 -59.14
N VAL A 157 22.87 17.52 -58.83
CA VAL A 157 23.76 16.70 -59.64
C VAL A 157 23.13 16.39 -61.00
N GLU A 158 21.84 16.08 -61.03
CA GLU A 158 21.08 15.90 -62.27
C GLU A 158 21.02 17.19 -63.11
N ALA A 159 20.74 18.35 -62.49
CA ALA A 159 20.75 19.63 -63.17
C ALA A 159 22.14 20.00 -63.73
N LYS A 160 23.21 19.72 -62.98
CA LYS A 160 24.61 19.88 -63.44
C LYS A 160 24.92 18.97 -64.64
N LYS A 161 24.42 17.72 -64.63
CA LYS A 161 24.56 16.80 -65.77
C LYS A 161 23.82 17.32 -67.00
N MET A 162 22.56 17.71 -66.87
CA MET A 162 21.76 18.28 -67.98
C MET A 162 22.43 19.52 -68.59
N LEU A 163 23.01 20.39 -67.76
CA LEU A 163 23.76 21.55 -68.24
C LEU A 163 25.07 21.14 -68.95
N ALA A 164 25.77 20.12 -68.46
CA ALA A 164 26.98 19.60 -69.11
C ALA A 164 26.66 18.99 -70.49
N ASP A 165 25.55 18.24 -70.60
CA ASP A 165 25.07 17.64 -71.86
C ASP A 165 24.69 18.73 -72.89
N GLU A 166 23.97 19.79 -72.48
CA GLU A 166 23.64 20.93 -73.38
C GLU A 166 24.88 21.76 -73.74
N VAL A 167 25.82 21.98 -72.82
CA VAL A 167 27.12 22.62 -73.12
C VAL A 167 27.92 21.78 -74.13
N GLN A 168 27.87 20.45 -74.03
CA GLN A 168 28.51 19.57 -75.00
C GLN A 168 27.84 19.65 -76.36
N ARG A 169 26.51 19.62 -76.41
CA ARG A 169 25.72 19.79 -77.63
C ARG A 169 25.99 21.13 -78.33
N LEU A 170 26.02 22.24 -77.58
CA LEU A 170 26.38 23.56 -78.11
C LEU A 170 27.83 23.65 -78.61
N LYS A 171 28.77 22.93 -77.99
CA LYS A 171 30.14 22.80 -78.51
C LYS A 171 30.17 22.06 -79.83
N ASP A 172 29.34 21.04 -80.00
CA ASP A 172 29.27 20.25 -81.22
C ASP A 172 28.57 21.04 -82.35
N GLU A 173 27.46 21.74 -82.07
CA GLU A 173 26.85 22.72 -83.00
C GLU A 173 27.84 23.84 -83.40
N LEU A 174 28.68 24.32 -82.48
CA LEU A 174 29.74 25.29 -82.78
C LEU A 174 30.87 24.71 -83.64
N LYS A 175 31.23 23.44 -83.47
CA LYS A 175 32.18 22.76 -84.37
C LYS A 175 31.57 22.63 -85.76
N ASP A 176 30.31 22.22 -85.86
CA ASP A 176 29.60 22.05 -87.13
C ASP A 176 29.49 23.38 -87.87
N MET A 177 29.10 24.48 -87.22
CA MET A 177 29.12 25.81 -87.85
C MET A 177 30.53 26.26 -88.26
N ASN A 178 31.58 25.92 -87.51
CA ASN A 178 32.96 26.21 -87.91
C ASN A 178 33.40 25.37 -89.13
N LEU A 179 32.93 24.12 -89.24
CA LEU A 179 33.12 23.29 -90.44
C LEU A 179 32.36 23.90 -91.63
N GLU A 180 31.11 24.31 -91.45
CA GLU A 180 30.33 25.01 -92.50
C GLU A 180 31.02 26.31 -92.95
N LEU A 181 31.45 27.16 -92.02
CA LEU A 181 32.22 28.38 -92.33
C LEU A 181 33.54 28.07 -93.04
N THR A 182 34.23 26.99 -92.68
CA THR A 182 35.45 26.54 -93.37
C THR A 182 35.14 26.08 -94.79
N ILE A 183 34.04 25.35 -95.00
CA ILE A 183 33.56 24.91 -96.33
C ILE A 183 33.13 26.12 -97.17
N VAL A 184 32.41 27.08 -96.59
CA VAL A 184 32.01 28.34 -97.26
C VAL A 184 33.22 29.19 -97.61
N ARG A 185 34.20 29.31 -96.71
CA ARG A 185 35.47 30.01 -96.99
C ARG A 185 36.23 29.34 -98.13
N ASN A 186 36.32 28.01 -98.13
CA ASN A 186 36.93 27.22 -99.21
C ASN A 186 36.14 27.25 -100.53
N ARG A 187 34.83 27.56 -100.50
CA ARG A 187 34.00 27.81 -101.69
C ARG A 187 34.19 29.24 -102.21
N ASN A 188 34.20 30.25 -101.34
CA ASN A 188 34.44 31.65 -101.72
C ASN A 188 35.87 31.88 -102.21
N SER A 189 36.86 31.10 -101.77
CA SER A 189 38.22 31.11 -102.34
C SER A 189 38.34 30.34 -103.68
N ARG A 190 37.24 29.83 -104.24
CA ARG A 190 37.24 28.95 -105.44
C ARG A 190 36.46 29.51 -106.64
N ALA A 191 35.96 30.74 -106.55
CA ALA A 191 35.63 31.56 -107.72
C ALA A 191 36.79 32.58 -107.86
N VAL A 192 37.61 32.62 -108.92
CA VAL A 192 37.42 32.44 -110.37
C VAL A 192 38.83 32.22 -111.01
N PRO A 193 39.05 31.52 -112.17
CA PRO A 193 38.31 30.46 -112.88
C PRO A 193 39.18 29.29 -113.45
N GLN A 194 38.51 28.31 -114.09
CA GLN A 194 38.83 27.48 -115.30
C GLN A 194 38.47 25.98 -115.08
N SER A 195 37.43 25.45 -115.76
CA SER A 195 37.40 24.84 -117.12
C SER A 195 38.06 23.44 -117.16
N GLN A 196 37.50 22.35 -117.70
CA GLN A 196 36.33 22.10 -118.58
C GLN A 196 35.70 20.70 -118.28
N GLY A 197 34.54 20.35 -118.88
CA GLY A 197 34.21 18.93 -119.18
C GLY A 197 32.81 18.37 -118.84
N LEU A 198 31.82 18.59 -119.72
CA LEU A 198 30.89 17.59 -120.32
C LEU A 198 30.48 16.34 -119.48
N SER A 199 29.20 15.97 -119.27
CA SER A 199 28.00 16.04 -120.15
C SER A 199 26.66 15.80 -119.40
N LYS A 200 25.56 16.44 -119.87
CA LYS A 200 24.13 15.98 -120.03
C LYS A 200 23.46 15.14 -118.90
N SER A 201 22.22 15.31 -118.46
CA SER A 201 20.98 15.99 -118.97
C SER A 201 19.89 15.93 -117.87
N SER A 202 18.74 16.64 -117.85
CA SER A 202 18.17 17.79 -118.60
C SER A 202 16.90 18.31 -117.88
N ALA A 203 16.45 19.53 -118.19
CA ALA A 203 15.13 20.15 -117.88
C ALA A 203 14.76 20.41 -116.39
N ASN A 204 14.15 21.55 -115.98
CA ASN A 204 13.67 22.71 -116.75
C ASN A 204 13.48 23.99 -115.88
N VAL A 205 13.52 25.18 -116.53
CA VAL A 205 12.75 26.42 -116.21
C VAL A 205 13.15 27.23 -114.93
N VAL A 206 13.92 28.33 -115.10
CA VAL A 206 13.49 29.78 -115.04
C VAL A 206 13.56 30.38 -113.62
N ASP A 207 13.96 31.63 -113.36
CA ASP A 207 14.69 32.72 -114.08
C ASP A 207 14.98 33.83 -113.03
N GLY A 208 15.82 34.82 -113.35
CA GLY A 208 15.82 36.11 -112.65
C GLY A 208 16.87 36.26 -111.54
N GLY A 209 18.13 36.43 -111.92
CA GLY A 209 19.13 37.00 -111.00
C GLY A 209 18.87 38.49 -110.72
N ARG A 210 19.16 38.93 -109.50
CA ARG A 210 19.31 40.35 -109.12
C ARG A 210 20.27 40.47 -107.94
N GLU A 211 21.04 41.56 -107.95
CA GLU A 211 22.14 41.81 -107.01
C GLU A 211 21.69 41.81 -105.55
N GLU A 212 22.52 41.25 -104.66
CA GLU A 212 22.29 41.31 -103.22
C GLU A 212 22.59 42.71 -102.68
N ASP A 213 21.54 43.49 -102.43
CA ASP A 213 21.63 44.76 -101.71
C ASP A 213 22.17 44.53 -100.29
N PRO A 214 23.37 45.05 -99.93
CA PRO A 214 24.00 44.81 -98.63
C PRO A 214 23.14 45.32 -97.46
N SER A 215 22.25 46.28 -97.73
CA SER A 215 21.28 46.81 -96.75
C SER A 215 20.33 45.71 -96.26
N ARG A 216 19.87 44.82 -97.15
CA ARG A 216 18.99 43.69 -96.79
C ARG A 216 19.72 42.61 -96.00
N ALA A 217 20.96 42.29 -96.37
CA ALA A 217 21.79 41.35 -95.62
C ALA A 217 22.05 41.84 -94.19
N PHE A 218 22.38 43.12 -94.03
CA PHE A 218 22.56 43.76 -92.73
C PHE A 218 21.26 43.79 -91.91
N GLN A 219 20.12 44.11 -92.53
CA GLN A 219 18.81 44.07 -91.87
C GLN A 219 18.48 42.67 -91.33
N GLY A 220 18.81 41.62 -92.11
CA GLY A 220 18.64 40.22 -91.72
C GLY A 220 19.62 39.74 -90.64
N ILE A 221 20.76 40.40 -90.45
CA ILE A 221 21.64 40.16 -89.29
C ILE A 221 21.07 40.86 -88.05
N MET A 222 20.62 42.12 -88.18
CA MET A 222 20.04 42.89 -87.06
C MET A 222 18.76 42.27 -86.50
N THR A 223 17.89 41.65 -87.33
CA THR A 223 16.73 40.89 -86.81
C THR A 223 17.14 39.63 -86.05
N ARG A 224 18.16 38.89 -86.52
CA ARG A 224 18.69 37.71 -85.81
C ARG A 224 19.41 38.06 -84.50
N VAL A 225 20.14 39.17 -84.46
CA VAL A 225 20.72 39.70 -83.22
C VAL A 225 19.62 40.08 -82.23
N ARG A 226 18.56 40.76 -82.68
CA ARG A 226 17.41 41.13 -81.83
C ARG A 226 16.64 39.90 -81.31
N ASP A 227 16.52 38.83 -82.10
CA ASP A 227 15.97 37.55 -81.65
C ASP A 227 16.85 36.90 -80.56
N LEU A 228 18.16 36.83 -80.78
CA LEU A 228 19.13 36.31 -79.81
C LEU A 228 19.15 37.13 -78.51
N GLU A 229 19.05 38.46 -78.58
CA GLU A 229 18.90 39.32 -77.39
C GLU A 229 17.59 39.03 -76.63
N SER A 230 16.47 38.82 -77.35
CA SER A 230 15.20 38.45 -76.73
C SER A 230 15.26 37.10 -76.00
N ARG A 231 15.94 36.11 -76.61
CA ARG A 231 16.15 34.78 -76.04
C ARG A 231 17.12 34.80 -74.86
N LEU A 232 18.17 35.62 -74.92
CA LEU A 232 19.10 35.86 -73.81
C LEU A 232 18.41 36.59 -72.64
N ALA A 233 17.53 37.55 -72.91
CA ALA A 233 16.69 38.20 -71.90
C ALA A 233 15.71 37.20 -71.25
N GLY A 234 15.10 36.32 -72.05
CA GLY A 234 14.27 35.21 -71.56
C GLY A 234 15.03 34.22 -70.69
N ALA A 235 16.29 33.90 -71.03
CA ALA A 235 17.16 33.07 -70.19
C ALA A 235 17.51 33.77 -68.87
N ARG A 236 17.89 35.06 -68.92
CA ARG A 236 18.15 35.88 -67.72
C ARG A 236 16.94 35.94 -66.79
N SER A 237 15.74 36.14 -67.34
CA SER A 237 14.47 36.12 -66.57
C SER A 237 14.27 34.85 -65.73
N LYS A 238 14.71 33.69 -66.23
CA LYS A 238 14.63 32.40 -65.52
C LYS A 238 15.75 32.21 -64.47
N VAL A 239 16.88 32.92 -64.61
CA VAL A 239 18.04 32.80 -63.73
C VAL A 239 18.01 33.83 -62.58
N THR A 240 17.48 35.03 -62.80
CA THR A 240 17.40 36.10 -61.79
C THR A 240 16.73 35.67 -60.47
N PRO A 241 15.63 34.87 -60.44
CA PRO A 241 15.03 34.41 -59.20
C PRO A 241 15.94 33.47 -58.39
N LEU A 242 16.75 32.65 -59.07
CA LEU A 242 17.64 31.68 -58.43
C LEU A 242 18.83 32.35 -57.74
N ILE A 243 19.30 33.48 -58.27
CA ILE A 243 20.36 34.30 -57.65
C ILE A 243 19.78 35.21 -56.54
N GLY A 244 18.52 35.66 -56.67
CA GLY A 244 17.84 36.46 -55.65
C GLY A 244 17.44 35.67 -54.40
N ALA A 245 17.08 34.39 -54.55
CA ALA A 245 16.68 33.52 -53.43
C ALA A 245 17.80 33.27 -52.41
N SER A 246 19.08 33.38 -52.83
CA SER A 246 20.25 33.21 -51.96
C SER A 246 20.32 34.20 -50.79
N GLY A 247 19.62 35.33 -50.87
CA GLY A 247 19.65 36.39 -49.84
C GLY A 247 18.74 36.17 -48.63
N GLN A 248 17.75 35.26 -48.70
CA GLN A 248 16.71 35.18 -47.65
C GLN A 248 17.06 34.32 -46.43
N TYR A 249 18.15 33.57 -46.47
CA TYR A 249 18.63 32.75 -45.34
C TYR A 249 19.61 33.48 -44.40
N ALA A 250 19.94 34.76 -44.68
CA ALA A 250 20.98 35.51 -43.98
C ALA A 250 20.56 36.10 -42.61
N THR A 251 19.32 35.89 -42.13
CA THR A 251 18.78 36.59 -40.93
C THR A 251 18.45 35.69 -39.72
N LEU A 252 18.86 34.42 -39.73
CA LEU A 252 18.72 33.54 -38.55
C LEU A 252 19.94 33.54 -37.60
N SER A 253 21.05 34.19 -37.99
CA SER A 253 22.27 34.28 -37.18
C SER A 253 22.43 35.62 -36.43
N SER A 254 21.46 36.00 -35.59
CA SER A 254 21.61 37.19 -34.70
C SER A 254 20.86 37.13 -33.36
N ARG A 255 20.50 35.93 -32.86
CA ARG A 255 19.98 35.73 -31.49
C ARG A 255 20.85 34.79 -30.64
N ILE A 256 22.16 35.03 -30.63
CA ILE A 256 23.07 34.51 -29.61
C ILE A 256 23.78 35.69 -28.93
N SER A 257 23.19 36.20 -27.85
CA SER A 257 23.87 37.09 -26.91
C SER A 257 23.20 37.03 -25.53
N ARG A 258 23.90 36.38 -24.58
CA ARG A 258 23.84 36.60 -23.12
C ARG A 258 22.48 36.26 -22.44
N ASN A 259 22.39 35.22 -21.60
CA ASN A 259 23.22 35.02 -20.41
C ASN A 259 23.27 33.55 -19.95
N ARG A 260 24.48 33.03 -19.71
CA ARG A 260 24.72 32.12 -18.58
C ARG A 260 26.19 32.18 -18.16
N THR A 261 26.45 32.79 -17.01
CA THR A 261 27.75 32.70 -16.34
C THR A 261 27.99 31.28 -15.85
N VAL A 262 29.21 30.79 -16.02
CA VAL A 262 29.64 29.47 -15.54
C VAL A 262 30.16 29.62 -14.11
N SER A 263 29.63 28.81 -13.20
CA SER A 263 30.29 28.46 -11.94
C SER A 263 30.00 27.00 -11.61
N THR A 264 31.07 26.19 -11.57
CA THR A 264 31.06 24.82 -11.01
C THR A 264 30.84 24.85 -9.49
N PRO A 265 30.51 23.72 -8.86
CA PRO A 265 31.61 23.04 -8.18
C PRO A 265 31.58 21.51 -8.27
N LYS A 266 32.67 20.92 -7.77
CA LYS A 266 33.00 19.50 -7.76
C LYS A 266 33.07 19.03 -6.30
N SER A 267 32.57 17.81 -6.03
CA SER A 267 32.91 16.95 -4.89
C SER A 267 32.48 17.31 -3.45
N THR A 268 32.15 16.23 -2.72
CA THR A 268 32.44 15.95 -1.30
C THR A 268 31.98 16.90 -0.19
N SER A 269 31.16 16.37 0.73
CA SER A 269 31.23 16.73 2.15
C SER A 269 30.80 15.57 3.06
N LEU A 270 31.69 15.25 4.00
CA LEU A 270 31.35 14.83 5.35
C LEU A 270 30.79 16.04 6.17
N PHE A 271 30.15 15.73 7.29
CA PHE A 271 29.71 16.58 8.43
C PHE A 271 30.75 17.64 8.94
N PRO A 272 30.46 18.57 9.92
CA PRO A 272 29.28 18.71 10.82
C PRO A 272 28.75 20.15 11.16
N SER A 273 27.74 20.19 12.06
CA SER A 273 27.41 21.17 13.15
C SER A 273 26.78 22.58 12.93
N ASP A 274 25.66 22.76 13.64
CA ASP A 274 25.18 23.89 14.50
C ASP A 274 24.73 25.27 13.96
N GLY A 275 23.52 25.69 14.40
CA GLY A 275 23.26 27.06 14.88
C GLY A 275 22.01 27.84 14.41
N ALA A 276 20.83 27.63 15.04
CA ALA A 276 19.66 28.56 15.14
C ALA A 276 18.97 29.06 13.81
N SER A 277 17.66 29.29 13.66
CA SER A 277 16.40 29.17 14.45
C SER A 277 15.22 29.19 13.43
N SER A 278 13.89 29.09 13.69
CA SER A 278 13.03 29.06 14.89
C SER A 278 11.65 28.41 14.54
N ASN A 279 10.70 28.36 15.49
CA ASN A 279 9.22 28.24 15.36
C ASN A 279 8.61 27.46 14.16
N THR A 280 7.79 26.42 14.37
CA THR A 280 6.56 26.41 15.21
C THR A 280 6.30 25.04 15.85
N GLY A 281 5.48 24.98 16.91
CA GLY A 281 5.38 23.79 17.76
C GLY A 281 4.06 23.01 17.68
N SER A 282 4.09 21.76 18.13
CA SER A 282 2.99 21.09 18.86
C SER A 282 3.52 19.88 19.64
N SER A 283 2.86 19.53 20.73
CA SER A 283 3.41 18.67 21.80
C SER A 283 2.93 17.22 21.72
N LEU A 284 3.85 16.26 21.80
CA LEU A 284 3.58 14.86 22.20
C LEU A 284 4.81 14.27 22.91
N GLN A 285 4.69 14.03 24.22
CA GLN A 285 5.75 13.41 25.02
C GLN A 285 5.69 11.87 24.94
N LYS A 286 6.82 11.24 24.60
CA LYS A 286 7.14 9.85 24.99
C LYS A 286 7.94 9.88 26.30
N PRO A 287 7.65 9.02 27.29
CA PRO A 287 8.59 8.75 28.38
C PRO A 287 9.60 7.68 27.96
N THR A 288 10.88 7.89 28.32
CA THR A 288 11.95 6.89 28.23
C THR A 288 12.28 6.31 29.60
N ASN A 289 12.83 5.10 29.62
CA ASN A 289 13.24 4.40 30.84
C ASN A 289 14.26 5.17 31.68
N MET A 290 14.10 5.09 33.01
CA MET A 290 15.23 5.16 33.96
C MET A 290 15.16 4.00 34.94
N ARG A 291 16.34 3.46 35.30
CA ARG A 291 16.50 2.18 36.00
C ARG A 291 17.00 2.39 37.44
N SER A 292 16.49 1.56 38.34
CA SER A 292 17.02 1.18 39.66
C SER A 292 17.28 2.26 40.73
N ARG A 293 16.55 2.11 41.84
CA ARG A 293 17.15 1.87 43.16
C ARG A 293 16.23 0.94 43.95
N GLY A 294 16.78 -0.04 44.66
CA GLY A 294 16.01 -1.02 45.42
C GLY A 294 16.21 -0.86 46.93
N ALA A 295 15.17 -1.16 47.71
CA ALA A 295 15.26 -1.43 49.14
C ALA A 295 14.08 -2.31 49.62
N THR A 296 14.41 -3.49 50.13
CA THR A 296 13.77 -4.23 51.25
C THR A 296 12.24 -4.27 51.44
N ARG A 297 11.70 -5.49 51.33
CA ARG A 297 10.79 -6.17 52.30
C ARG A 297 9.89 -5.30 53.21
N SER A 298 8.58 -5.39 52.98
CA SER A 298 7.60 -5.89 53.98
C SER A 298 6.29 -6.24 53.27
N GLY A 299 5.60 -7.29 53.71
CA GLY A 299 4.36 -7.73 53.08
C GLY A 299 3.16 -6.93 53.57
N ASP A 300 2.30 -6.51 52.66
CA ASP A 300 0.95 -6.01 52.98
C ASP A 300 -0.06 -6.58 51.98
N THR A 301 -0.93 -7.47 52.46
CA THR A 301 -1.89 -8.20 51.62
C THR A 301 -3.13 -7.36 51.44
N ARG A 302 -3.01 -6.27 50.65
CA ARG A 302 -4.07 -5.28 50.49
C ARG A 302 -5.26 -5.88 49.71
N ILE A 303 -6.23 -6.41 50.46
CA ILE A 303 -7.51 -6.91 49.93
C ILE A 303 -8.17 -5.79 49.10
N PRO A 304 -8.60 -6.05 47.86
CA PRO A 304 -9.33 -5.05 47.08
C PRO A 304 -10.63 -4.67 47.80
N SER A 305 -10.89 -3.37 47.94
CA SER A 305 -12.13 -2.86 48.55
C SER A 305 -13.36 -3.52 47.92
N SER A 306 -14.31 -3.96 48.76
CA SER A 306 -15.55 -4.64 48.32
C SER A 306 -16.26 -3.89 47.21
N ALA A 307 -16.35 -2.56 47.31
CA ALA A 307 -16.94 -1.68 46.31
C ALA A 307 -16.36 -1.86 44.88
N LEU A 308 -15.09 -2.24 44.74
CA LEU A 308 -14.48 -2.54 43.43
C LEU A 308 -14.85 -3.93 42.90
N MET A 309 -15.03 -4.92 43.78
CA MET A 309 -15.58 -6.23 43.41
C MET A 309 -17.05 -6.11 43.02
N ASP A 310 -17.85 -5.40 43.82
CA ASP A 310 -19.27 -5.15 43.55
C ASP A 310 -19.45 -4.41 42.22
N SER A 311 -18.69 -3.31 41.99
CA SER A 311 -18.66 -2.58 40.72
C SER A 311 -18.20 -3.40 39.50
N ARG A 312 -17.52 -4.53 39.72
CA ARG A 312 -17.10 -5.47 38.67
C ARG A 312 -18.15 -6.56 38.43
N LEU A 313 -18.82 -7.01 39.50
CA LEU A 313 -19.92 -7.96 39.46
C LEU A 313 -21.16 -7.35 38.79
N GLU A 314 -21.48 -6.09 39.12
CA GLU A 314 -22.53 -5.29 38.51
C GLU A 314 -22.32 -5.13 36.99
N ARG A 315 -21.11 -4.74 36.58
CA ARG A 315 -20.73 -4.68 35.15
C ARG A 315 -20.82 -6.04 34.45
N SER A 316 -20.48 -7.14 35.14
CA SER A 316 -20.63 -8.49 34.59
C SER A 316 -22.10 -8.91 34.45
N ARG A 317 -22.98 -8.50 35.37
CA ARG A 317 -24.44 -8.70 35.26
C ARG A 317 -25.01 -7.93 34.08
N LEU A 318 -24.76 -6.62 33.99
CA LEU A 318 -25.25 -5.76 32.91
C LEU A 318 -24.82 -6.26 31.53
N LEU A 319 -23.57 -6.69 31.36
CA LEU A 319 -23.09 -7.26 30.11
C LEU A 319 -23.82 -8.57 29.75
N ARG A 320 -24.07 -9.44 30.74
CA ARG A 320 -24.79 -10.71 30.52
C ARG A 320 -26.26 -10.47 30.17
N GLU A 321 -26.86 -9.42 30.73
CA GLU A 321 -28.23 -9.00 30.45
C GLU A 321 -28.36 -8.34 29.07
N SER A 322 -27.38 -7.52 28.64
CA SER A 322 -27.35 -6.98 27.27
C SER A 322 -27.19 -8.09 26.22
N TYR A 323 -26.35 -9.10 26.48
CA TYR A 323 -26.27 -10.28 25.60
C TYR A 323 -27.61 -11.05 25.55
N ARG A 324 -28.30 -11.23 26.69
CA ARG A 324 -29.59 -11.92 26.72
C ARG A 324 -30.68 -11.14 25.96
N LYS A 325 -30.67 -9.81 26.04
CA LYS A 325 -31.60 -8.95 25.30
C LYS A 325 -31.36 -9.02 23.79
N ASN A 326 -30.09 -8.93 23.35
CA ASN A 326 -29.73 -9.03 21.93
C ASN A 326 -30.05 -10.41 21.33
N LEU A 327 -29.91 -11.51 22.10
CA LEU A 327 -30.37 -12.84 21.65
C LEU A 327 -31.90 -12.95 21.58
N GLY A 328 -32.64 -12.25 22.44
CA GLY A 328 -34.11 -12.21 22.39
C GLY A 328 -34.66 -11.42 21.20
N GLU A 329 -34.01 -10.33 20.80
CA GLU A 329 -34.41 -9.56 19.61
C GLU A 329 -34.13 -10.33 18.30
N ALA A 330 -33.13 -11.23 18.29
CA ALA A 330 -32.83 -12.09 17.15
C ALA A 330 -33.87 -13.21 16.89
N SER A 331 -34.83 -13.43 17.80
CA SER A 331 -35.84 -14.51 17.68
C SER A 331 -37.20 -14.05 17.13
N ASN A 332 -37.31 -12.88 16.50
CA ASN A 332 -38.55 -12.40 15.89
C ASN A 332 -38.49 -12.50 14.34
N PRO A 333 -39.05 -13.56 13.72
CA PRO A 333 -38.89 -13.82 12.29
C PRO A 333 -39.91 -13.05 11.44
N GLN A 334 -39.78 -11.72 11.36
CA GLN A 334 -40.73 -10.90 10.60
C GLN A 334 -40.11 -9.71 9.85
N THR A 335 -39.29 -10.00 8.83
CA THR A 335 -39.23 -9.19 7.59
C THR A 335 -38.51 -9.95 6.47
N VAL A 336 -39.26 -10.68 5.65
CA VAL A 336 -38.78 -11.15 4.34
C VAL A 336 -39.07 -10.04 3.32
N PRO A 337 -38.08 -9.49 2.60
CA PRO A 337 -38.34 -8.54 1.52
C PRO A 337 -39.01 -9.27 0.36
N GLN A 338 -40.22 -8.87 -0.04
CA GLN A 338 -40.86 -9.40 -1.25
C GLN A 338 -40.04 -9.00 -2.49
N GLN A 339 -39.70 -9.97 -3.33
CA GLN A 339 -39.16 -9.71 -4.66
C GLN A 339 -40.24 -9.04 -5.53
N ARG A 340 -39.87 -7.97 -6.25
CA ARG A 340 -40.72 -7.44 -7.33
C ARG A 340 -40.80 -8.45 -8.47
N PRO A 341 -41.98 -8.72 -9.06
CA PRO A 341 -42.07 -9.39 -10.35
C PRO A 341 -41.54 -8.47 -11.45
N ALA A 342 -40.93 -9.06 -12.47
CA ALA A 342 -40.46 -8.34 -13.66
C ALA A 342 -41.63 -8.06 -14.63
N ALA A 343 -41.61 -6.86 -15.21
CA ALA A 343 -42.33 -6.46 -16.42
C ALA A 343 -41.51 -5.36 -17.11
#